data_AF-A0A529FSZ6-F1
#
_entry.id   AF-A0A529FSZ6-F1
#
_cell.length_a   1.000
_cell.length_b   1.000
_cell.length_c   1.000
_cell.angle_alpha   90.00
_cell.angle_beta   90.00
_cell.angle_gamma   90.00
#
_symmetry.space_group_name_H-M   'P 1'
#
loop_
_entity.id
_entity.type
_entity.pdbx_description
1 polymer ?
#
loop_
_entity_poly.entity_id
_entity_poly.type
_entity_poly.pdbx_seq_one_letter_code
_entity_poly.pdbx_strand_id
1 'polypeptide(L)'
;DSFAAGLAAHEKVHGAQIVDMVQKIEALSVGFTIAGDPGCKKIRTELTARLAELSQAQRQASRDFDRVEFGPGGNLQRLVLAFVNGE
;
A
#
# COMPACT_ATOMS: atom_id res chain seq x y z
N ASP A 1 15.27 -13.67 15.91
CA ASP A 1 16.46 -13.64 15.04
C ASP A 1 16.48 -12.29 14.30
N SER A 2 17.55 -11.98 13.58
CA SER A 2 17.69 -10.76 12.76
C SER A 2 16.73 -10.77 11.56
N PHE A 3 16.54 -11.94 10.96
CA PHE A 3 15.65 -12.14 9.81
C PHE A 3 14.19 -11.79 10.11
N ALA A 4 13.57 -12.39 11.13
CA ALA A 4 12.17 -12.15 11.45
C ALA A 4 11.93 -10.70 11.91
N ALA A 5 12.89 -10.11 12.62
CA ALA A 5 12.82 -8.69 13.01
C ALA A 5 12.86 -7.77 11.78
N GLY A 6 13.72 -8.07 10.81
CA GLY A 6 13.81 -7.32 9.55
C GLY A 6 12.58 -7.50 8.67
N LEU A 7 12.06 -8.73 8.55
CA LEU A 7 10.82 -9.02 7.83
C LEU A 7 9.65 -8.25 8.47
N ALA A 8 9.53 -8.28 9.80
CA ALA A 8 8.49 -7.52 10.50
C ALA A 8 8.63 -6.00 10.28
N ALA A 9 9.85 -5.47 10.15
CA ALA A 9 10.07 -4.07 9.83
C ALA A 9 9.65 -3.72 8.39
N HIS A 10 9.93 -4.60 7.43
CA HIS A 10 9.49 -4.47 6.04
C HIS A 10 7.96 -4.46 5.93
N GLU A 11 7.28 -5.41 6.57
CA GLU A 11 5.81 -5.46 6.55
C GLU A 11 5.16 -4.24 7.22
N LYS A 12 5.82 -3.61 8.20
CA LYS A 12 5.35 -2.34 8.78
C LYS A 12 5.35 -1.20 7.77
N VAL A 13 6.26 -1.19 6.79
CA VAL A 13 6.26 -0.18 5.72
C VAL A 13 5.03 -0.37 4.83
N HIS A 14 4.72 -1.60 4.42
CA HIS A 14 3.49 -1.90 3.70
C HIS A 14 2.24 -1.51 4.50
N GLY A 15 2.21 -1.85 5.79
CA GLY A 15 1.13 -1.48 6.69
C GLY A 15 0.92 0.03 6.75
N ALA A 16 2.00 0.82 6.90
CA ALA A 16 1.93 2.28 6.92
C ALA A 16 1.40 2.86 5.58
N GLN A 17 1.81 2.28 4.43
CA GLN A 17 1.30 2.68 3.12
C GLN A 17 -0.21 2.40 2.98
N ILE A 18 -0.71 1.30 3.54
CA ILE A 18 -2.14 0.98 3.55
C ILE A 18 -2.91 1.97 4.42
N VAL A 19 -2.38 2.31 5.60
CA VAL A 19 -2.99 3.32 6.48
C VAL A 19 -3.09 4.68 5.78
N ASP A 20 -2.01 5.12 5.13
CA ASP A 20 -2.00 6.35 4.33
C ASP A 20 -3.04 6.33 3.19
N MET A 21 -3.15 5.21 2.46
CA MET A 21 -4.18 5.03 1.43
C MET A 21 -5.59 5.17 2.03
N VAL A 22 -5.87 4.54 3.17
CA VAL A 22 -7.18 4.63 3.83
C VAL A 22 -7.49 6.05 4.29
N GLN A 23 -6.50 6.77 4.83
CA GLN A 23 -6.65 8.18 5.20
C GLN A 23 -6.98 9.07 3.99
N LYS A 24 -6.34 8.82 2.84
CA LYS A 24 -6.67 9.51 1.58
C LYS A 24 -8.07 9.18 1.09
N ILE A 25 -8.49 7.92 1.19
CA ILE A 25 -9.86 7.48 0.87
C ILE A 25 -10.87 8.23 1.75
N GLU A 26 -10.64 8.29 3.06
CA GLU A 26 -11.52 8.98 4.00
C GLU A 26 -11.63 10.46 3.65
N ALA A 27 -10.50 11.15 3.49
CA ALA A 27 -10.45 12.57 3.16
C ALA A 27 -11.16 12.89 1.83
N LEU A 28 -11.10 11.99 0.85
CA LEU A 28 -11.79 12.13 -0.43
C LEU A 28 -13.28 11.82 -0.35
N SER A 29 -13.69 10.87 0.49
CA SER A 29 -15.06 10.35 0.52
C SER A 29 -15.99 11.17 1.42
N VAL A 30 -15.49 11.66 2.55
CA VAL A 30 -16.30 12.41 3.52
C VAL A 30 -16.70 13.76 2.91
N GLY A 31 -18.01 14.00 2.82
CA GLY A 31 -18.56 15.22 2.21
C GLY A 31 -18.60 15.20 0.68
N PHE A 32 -18.22 14.09 0.02
CA PHE A 32 -18.36 13.97 -1.42
C PHE A 32 -19.85 13.89 -1.81
N THR A 33 -20.27 14.78 -2.71
CA THR A 33 -21.66 14.85 -3.20
C THR A 33 -21.72 15.00 -4.70
N ILE A 34 -22.73 14.41 -5.33
CA ILE A 34 -23.05 14.64 -6.75
C ILE A 34 -24.51 15.08 -6.87
N ALA A 35 -24.73 16.19 -7.55
CA ALA A 35 -26.07 16.74 -7.77
C ALA A 35 -26.91 15.86 -8.71
N GLY A 36 -28.23 15.83 -8.46
CA GLY A 36 -29.18 15.12 -9.32
C GLY A 36 -28.93 13.60 -9.39
N ASP A 37 -28.65 12.98 -8.24
CA ASP A 37 -28.43 11.54 -8.11
C ASP A 37 -29.33 10.89 -7.04
N PRO A 38 -30.68 10.93 -7.20
CA PRO A 38 -31.62 10.42 -6.20
C PRO A 38 -31.50 8.90 -5.94
N GLY A 39 -30.78 8.16 -6.79
CA GLY A 39 -30.53 6.72 -6.63
C GLY A 39 -29.09 6.37 -6.26
N CYS A 40 -28.25 7.36 -5.92
CA CYS A 40 -26.82 7.16 -5.60
C CYS A 40 -26.08 6.31 -6.64
N LYS A 41 -26.39 6.51 -7.93
CA LYS A 41 -25.76 5.77 -9.03
C LYS A 41 -24.51 6.51 -9.51
N LYS A 42 -24.62 7.82 -9.75
CA LYS A 42 -23.50 8.65 -10.21
C LYS A 42 -22.41 8.71 -9.16
N ILE A 43 -22.76 8.99 -7.90
CA ILE A 43 -21.79 9.11 -6.81
C ILE A 43 -21.06 7.79 -6.57
N ARG A 44 -21.76 6.66 -6.64
CA ARG A 44 -21.13 5.34 -6.48
C ARG A 44 -20.13 5.04 -7.58
N THR A 45 -20.49 5.29 -8.85
CA THR A 45 -19.57 5.08 -9.98
C THR A 45 -18.33 5.94 -9.84
N GLU A 46 -18.51 7.23 -9.59
CA GLU A 46 -17.42 8.20 -9.48
C GLU A 46 -16.53 7.93 -8.26
N LEU A 47 -17.14 7.68 -7.10
CA LEU A 47 -16.40 7.35 -5.88
C LEU A 47 -15.60 6.07 -6.08
N THR A 48 -16.21 5.00 -6.60
CA THR A 48 -15.53 3.73 -6.87
C THR A 48 -14.31 3.91 -7.79
N ALA A 49 -14.42 4.74 -8.82
CA ALA A 49 -13.30 5.04 -9.72
C ALA A 49 -12.14 5.71 -8.96
N ARG A 50 -12.42 6.73 -8.14
CA ARG A 50 -11.41 7.42 -7.32
C ARG A 50 -10.76 6.51 -6.29
N LEU A 51 -11.55 5.63 -5.65
CA LEU A 51 -11.02 4.62 -4.72
C LEU A 51 -10.09 3.62 -5.43
N ALA A 52 -10.43 3.24 -6.68
CA ALA A 52 -9.60 2.35 -7.47
C ALA A 52 -8.24 2.99 -7.83
N GLU A 53 -8.22 4.28 -8.16
CA GLU A 53 -6.98 5.02 -8.42
C GLU A 53 -6.06 5.05 -7.20
N LEU A 54 -6.60 5.38 -6.01
CA LEU A 54 -5.84 5.35 -4.76
C LEU A 54 -5.29 3.95 -4.44
N SER A 55 -6.11 2.91 -4.68
CA SER A 55 -5.68 1.52 -4.51
C SER A 55 -4.57 1.12 -5.47
N GLN A 56 -4.64 1.56 -6.73
CA GLN A 56 -3.60 1.30 -7.73
C GLN A 56 -2.30 2.02 -7.38
N ALA A 57 -2.38 3.27 -6.93
CA ALA A 57 -1.22 4.04 -6.48
C ALA A 57 -0.52 3.38 -5.30
N GLN A 58 -1.26 2.92 -4.28
CA GLN A 58 -0.69 2.18 -3.15
C GLN A 58 0.01 0.89 -3.60
N ARG A 59 -0.63 0.11 -4.48
CA ARG A 59 -0.03 -1.13 -5.01
C ARG A 59 1.24 -0.85 -5.81
N GLN A 60 1.28 0.24 -6.56
CA GLN A 60 2.48 0.64 -7.29
C GLN A 60 3.61 1.01 -6.33
N ALA A 61 3.33 1.84 -5.31
CA ALA A 61 4.30 2.19 -4.28
C ALA A 61 4.83 0.97 -3.52
N SER A 62 3.96 -0.01 -3.22
CA SER A 62 4.35 -1.29 -2.61
C SER A 62 5.35 -2.05 -3.51
N ARG A 63 5.02 -2.24 -4.80
CA ARG A 63 5.91 -2.92 -5.75
C ARG A 63 7.25 -2.21 -5.96
N ASP A 64 7.23 -0.89 -6.00
CA ASP A 64 8.45 -0.10 -6.17
C ASP A 64 9.36 -0.21 -4.94
N PHE A 65 8.78 -0.25 -3.74
CA PHE A 65 9.52 -0.53 -2.50
C PHE A 65 10.12 -1.94 -2.52
N ASP A 66 9.33 -2.96 -2.85
CA ASP A 66 9.81 -4.34 -2.92
C ASP A 66 10.95 -4.52 -3.90
N ARG A 67 10.88 -3.85 -5.05
CA ARG A 67 11.94 -3.88 -6.05
C ARG A 67 13.29 -3.35 -5.51
N VAL A 68 13.26 -2.41 -4.58
CA VAL A 68 14.47 -1.92 -3.90
C VAL A 68 14.91 -2.88 -2.80
N GLU A 69 13.97 -3.34 -1.97
CA GLU A 69 14.25 -4.21 -0.82
C GLU A 69 14.80 -5.60 -1.22
N PHE A 70 14.30 -6.16 -2.32
CA PHE A 70 14.74 -7.43 -2.89
C PHE A 70 15.77 -7.27 -4.02
N GLY A 71 16.09 -6.02 -4.42
CA GLY A 71 17.09 -5.74 -5.43
C GLY A 71 18.52 -6.13 -5.00
N PRO A 72 19.51 -6.08 -5.90
CA PRO A 72 20.90 -6.36 -5.56
C PRO A 72 21.41 -5.44 -4.44
N GLY A 73 21.82 -6.03 -3.32
CA GLY A 73 22.23 -5.30 -2.12
C GLY A 73 21.07 -4.72 -1.30
N GLY A 74 19.82 -5.09 -1.59
CA GLY A 74 18.63 -4.66 -0.84
C GLY A 74 18.60 -5.24 0.58
N ASN A 75 17.85 -4.61 1.48
CA ASN A 75 17.80 -5.02 2.88
C ASN A 75 17.27 -6.45 3.02
N LEU A 76 16.12 -6.75 2.41
CA LEU A 76 15.50 -8.07 2.48
C LEU A 76 16.33 -9.11 1.74
N GLN A 77 16.94 -8.75 0.62
CA GLN A 77 17.87 -9.65 -0.07
C GLN A 77 19.00 -10.12 0.87
N ARG A 78 19.65 -9.20 1.58
CA ARG A 78 20.74 -9.53 2.52
C ARG A 78 20.23 -10.37 3.70
N LEU A 79 19.07 -10.03 4.26
CA LEU A 79 18.50 -10.76 5.38
C LEU A 79 18.15 -12.21 5.00
N VAL A 80 17.57 -12.42 3.81
CA VAL A 80 17.30 -13.76 3.28
C VAL A 80 18.60 -14.55 3.10
N LEU A 81 19.63 -13.94 2.51
CA LEU A 81 20.93 -14.59 2.30
C LEU A 81 21.60 -14.99 3.63
N ALA A 82 21.61 -14.10 4.61
CA ALA A 82 22.11 -14.41 5.95
C ALA A 82 21.35 -15.60 6.57
N PHE A 83 20.02 -15.56 6.52
CA PHE A 83 19.18 -16.61 7.08
C PHE A 83 19.42 -17.99 6.46
N VAL A 84 19.49 -18.09 5.12
CA VAL A 84 19.73 -19.37 4.44
C VAL A 84 21.16 -19.90 4.60
N ASN A 85 22.11 -19.02 4.94
CA ASN A 85 23.50 -19.38 5.25
C ASN A 85 23.73 -19.68 6.74
N GLY A 86 22.70 -19.54 7.59
CA GLY A 86 22.77 -19.82 9.03
C GLY A 86 23.38 -18.70 9.88
N GLU A 87 23.34 -17.45 9.39
CA GLU A 87 23.79 -16.23 10.08
C GLU A 87 22.66 -15.50 10.82
#